data_AF-D0KXI0-F1
#
_entry.id   AF-D0KXI0-F1
#
_cell.length_a   1.000
_cell.length_b   1.000
_cell.length_c   1.000
_cell.angle_alpha   90.00
_cell.angle_beta   90.00
_cell.angle_gamma   90.00
#
_symmetry.space_group_name_H-M   'P 1'
#
loop_
_entity.id
_entity.type
_entity.pdbx_description
1 polymer ?
#
loop_
_entity_poly.entity_id
_entity_poly.type
_entity_poly.pdbx_seq_one_letter_code
_entity_poly.pdbx_strand_id
1 'polypeptide(L)' 'MSKITNELREKSPEGLREELLAIKREQFNLRMQKATGQESKSHLIREARKNVARIKTILTEKEQG' A
#
# COMPACT_ATOMS: atom_id res chain seq x y z
N MET A 1 -5.81 14.98 -6.18
CA MET A 1 -5.31 13.97 -5.22
C MET A 1 -6.08 12.69 -5.43
N SER A 2 -5.43 11.52 -5.37
CA SER A 2 -6.10 10.23 -5.65
C SER A 2 -7.15 9.95 -4.57
N LYS A 3 -8.36 9.52 -4.96
CA LYS A 3 -9.50 9.17 -4.09
C LYS A 3 -9.07 8.31 -2.87
N ILE A 4 -8.12 7.39 -3.11
CA ILE A 4 -7.47 6.52 -2.12
C ILE A 4 -6.82 7.28 -0.97
N THR A 5 -6.22 8.46 -1.21
CA THR A 5 -5.50 9.19 -0.13
C THR A 5 -6.46 9.79 0.88
N ASN A 6 -7.64 10.22 0.45
CA ASN A 6 -8.66 10.73 1.36
C ASN A 6 -9.25 9.59 2.20
N GLU A 7 -9.57 8.46 1.56
CA GLU A 7 -10.07 7.25 2.24
C GLU A 7 -9.08 6.71 3.28
N LEU A 8 -7.76 6.78 3.01
CA LEU A 8 -6.73 6.38 3.97
C LEU A 8 -6.67 7.33 5.18
N ARG A 9 -6.96 8.62 5.02
CA ARG A 9 -6.93 9.58 6.14
C ARG A 9 -8.08 9.38 7.13
N GLU A 10 -9.22 8.89 6.64
CA GLU A 10 -10.40 8.57 7.45
C GLU A 10 -10.23 7.30 8.30
N LYS A 11 -9.29 6.42 7.95
CA LYS A 11 -8.99 5.20 8.73
C LYS A 11 -8.30 5.52 10.06
N SER A 12 -8.52 4.65 11.04
CA SER A 12 -7.78 4.64 12.30
C SER A 12 -6.31 4.22 12.09
N PRO A 13 -5.39 4.56 13.01
CA PRO A 13 -4.01 4.07 12.96
C PRO A 13 -3.91 2.54 12.86
N GLU A 14 -4.77 1.82 13.57
CA GLU A 14 -4.85 0.35 13.54
C GLU A 14 -5.29 -0.14 12.17
N GLY A 15 -6.35 0.44 11.60
CA GLY A 15 -6.83 0.10 10.26
C GLY A 15 -5.81 0.42 9.16
N LEU A 16 -5.01 1.46 9.34
CA LEU A 16 -3.88 1.77 8.45
C LEU A 16 -2.76 0.73 8.54
N ARG A 17 -2.46 0.20 9.74
CA ARG A 17 -1.48 -0.88 9.92
C ARG A 17 -1.96 -2.18 9.30
N GLU A 18 -3.24 -2.51 9.40
CA GLU A 18 -3.85 -3.67 8.72
C GLU A 18 -3.77 -3.53 7.19
N GLU A 19 -4.16 -2.37 6.66
CA GLU A 19 -4.07 -2.06 5.22
C GLU A 19 -2.62 -2.18 4.71
N LEU A 20 -1.67 -1.69 5.51
CA LEU A 20 -0.24 -1.79 5.19
C LEU A 20 0.22 -3.26 5.08
N LEU A 21 -0.26 -4.14 5.95
CA LEU A 21 0.03 -5.57 5.88
C LEU A 21 -0.59 -6.22 4.66
N ALA A 22 -1.83 -5.86 4.33
CA ALA A 22 -2.52 -6.36 3.14
C ALA A 22 -1.75 -6.01 1.85
N ILE A 23 -1.38 -4.74 1.68
CA ILE A 23 -0.63 -4.27 0.49
C ILE A 23 0.77 -4.90 0.43
N LYS A 24 1.43 -5.13 1.56
CA LYS A 24 2.74 -5.84 1.58
C LYS A 24 2.60 -7.29 1.11
N ARG A 25 1.53 -7.98 1.51
CA ARG A 25 1.23 -9.34 1.04
C ARG A 25 0.95 -9.35 -0.46
N GLU A 26 0.14 -8.42 -0.95
CA GLU A 26 -0.10 -8.25 -2.39
C GLU A 26 1.19 -7.99 -3.15
N GLN A 27 2.05 -7.10 -2.65
CA GLN A 27 3.36 -6.82 -3.25
C GLN A 27 4.27 -8.05 -3.29
N PHE A 28 4.22 -8.91 -2.27
CA PHE A 28 4.92 -10.19 -2.28
C PHE A 28 4.39 -11.10 -3.39
N ASN A 29 3.07 -11.27 -3.49
CA ASN A 29 2.43 -12.06 -4.54
C ASN A 29 2.77 -11.56 -5.95
N LEU A 30 2.72 -10.25 -6.18
CA LEU A 30 3.09 -9.64 -7.47
C LEU A 30 4.57 -9.86 -7.81
N ARG A 31 5.47 -9.84 -6.81
CA ARG A 31 6.89 -10.18 -7.02
C ARG A 31 7.08 -11.65 -7.36
N MET A 32 6.34 -12.54 -6.71
CA MET A 32 6.36 -13.97 -7.02
C MET A 32 5.85 -14.25 -8.44
N GLN A 33 4.71 -13.65 -8.82
CA GLN A 33 4.16 -13.75 -10.19
C GLN A 33 5.15 -13.23 -11.24
N LYS A 34 5.86 -12.14 -10.95
CA LYS A 34 6.91 -11.64 -11.83
C LYS A 34 8.09 -12.61 -11.94
N ALA A 35 8.47 -13.26 -10.85
CA ALA A 35 9.59 -14.20 -10.82
C ALA A 35 9.28 -15.52 -11.54
N THR A 36 8.01 -15.97 -11.51
CA THR A 36 7.56 -17.19 -12.21
C THR A 36 7.34 -17.00 -13.72
N GLY A 37 7.59 -15.80 -14.25
CA GLY A 37 7.41 -15.49 -15.67
C GLY A 37 5.94 -15.40 -16.10
N GLN A 38 5.00 -15.37 -15.15
CA GLN A 38 3.60 -15.08 -15.46
C GLN A 38 3.45 -13.61 -15.88
N GLU A 39 2.44 -13.31 -16.70
CA GLU A 39 2.14 -11.94 -17.14
C GLU A 39 1.84 -11.06 -15.93
N SER A 40 2.88 -10.40 -15.41
CA SER A 40 2.77 -9.57 -14.23
C SER A 40 2.42 -8.15 -14.63
N LYS A 41 1.33 -7.64 -14.07
CA LYS A 41 0.93 -6.24 -14.17
C LYS A 41 1.95 -5.36 -13.43
N SER A 42 3.07 -5.06 -14.07
CA SER A 42 4.21 -4.34 -13.48
C SER A 42 3.82 -2.94 -12.94
N HIS A 43 2.77 -2.34 -13.49
CA HIS A 43 2.18 -1.11 -12.96
C HIS A 43 1.62 -1.27 -11.55
N LEU A 44 1.05 -2.42 -11.20
CA LEU A 44 0.52 -2.71 -9.86
C LEU A 44 1.64 -2.79 -8.82
N ILE A 45 2.83 -3.29 -9.18
CA ILE A 45 3.99 -3.27 -8.28
C ILE A 45 4.37 -1.82 -7.93
N ARG A 46 4.34 -0.92 -8.93
CA ARG A 46 4.62 0.50 -8.72
C ARG A 46 3.53 1.16 -7.89
N GLU A 47 2.28 0.80 -8.10
CA GLU A 47 1.13 1.31 -7.35
C GLU A 47 1.17 0.87 -5.88
N ALA A 48 1.39 -0.43 -5.62
CA ALA A 48 1.55 -0.97 -4.27
C ALA A 48 2.68 -0.25 -3.50
N ARG A 49 3.82 0.03 -4.15
CA ARG A 49 4.91 0.83 -3.55
C ARG A 49 4.46 2.23 -3.14
N LYS A 50 3.70 2.91 -4.01
CA LYS A 50 3.16 4.26 -3.72
C LYS A 50 2.14 4.21 -2.59
N ASN A 51 1.27 3.21 -2.56
CA ASN A 51 0.27 3.05 -1.51
C ASN A 51 0.92 2.79 -0.14
N VAL A 52 1.96 1.95 -0.08
CA VAL A 52 2.77 1.77 1.15
C VAL A 52 3.37 3.09 1.63
N ALA A 53 3.94 3.90 0.72
CA ALA A 53 4.52 5.18 1.08
C ALA A 53 3.47 6.17 1.63
N ARG A 54 2.29 6.23 1.00
CA ARG A 54 1.16 7.07 1.45
C ARG A 54 0.69 6.68 2.84
N ILE A 55 0.47 5.38 3.09
CA ILE A 55 0.03 4.87 4.40
C ILE A 55 1.04 5.21 5.49
N LYS A 56 2.34 4.97 5.23
CA LYS A 56 3.39 5.33 6.18
C LYS A 56 3.41 6.83 6.48
N THR A 57 3.22 7.67 5.47
CA THR A 57 3.17 9.13 5.65
C THR A 57 2.00 9.52 6.55
N ILE A 58 0.80 9.01 6.30
CA ILE A 58 -0.39 9.30 7.11
C ILE A 58 -0.26 8.75 8.53
N LEU A 59 0.35 7.56 8.71
CA LEU A 59 0.65 7.03 10.04
C LEU A 59 1.57 7.97 10.82
N THR A 60 2.65 8.46 10.19
CA THR A 60 3.54 9.44 10.81
C THR A 60 2.83 10.76 11.10
N GLU A 61 1.99 11.25 10.20
CA GLU A 61 1.15 12.45 10.41
C GLU A 61 0.23 12.27 11.65
N LYS A 62 -0.35 11.08 11.84
CA LYS A 62 -1.22 10.74 12.98
C LYS A 62 -0.46 10.45 14.28
N GLU A 63 0.81 10.05 14.22
CA GLU A 63 1.66 9.80 15.40
C GLU A 63 2.32 11.09 15.91
N GLN A 64 2.48 12.10 15.05
CA GLN A 64 3.10 13.40 15.39
C GLN A 64 2.10 14.49 15.80
N GLY A 65 0.80 14.29 15.54
CA GLY A 65 -0.29 15.18 15.96
C GLY A 65 -0.97 14.69 17.23
#